data_AF-A0A4R4P8D6-F1
#
_entry.id   AF-A0A4R4P8D6-F1
#
_cell.length_a   1.000
_cell.length_b   1.000
_cell.length_c   1.000
_cell.angle_alpha   90.00
_cell.angle_beta   90.00
_cell.angle_gamma   90.00
#
_symmetry.space_group_name_H-M   'P 1'
#
loop_
_entity.id
_entity.type
_entity.pdbx_description
1 polymer ?
#
loop_
_entity_poly.entity_id
_entity_poly.type
_entity_poly.pdbx_seq_one_letter_code
_entity_poly.pdbx_strand_id
1 'polypeptide(L)'
;METSDLQAELERRAALDQEARRAVDGWSGDPRTELWDVVNEVDADNTRWLLKVVTEHGWPRMSDVGEEAATNAWLLAQHADKQPEDQLLFHRLMAAATEASEAPSRLFAYLEDRVRTNAGPVD
;
A
#
# COMPACT_ATOMS: atom_id res chain seq x y z
N MET A 1 -8.68 -8.94 14.29
CA MET A 1 -9.37 -9.37 13.05
C MET A 1 -9.00 -10.82 12.79
N GLU A 2 -9.95 -11.68 12.39
CA GLU A 2 -9.59 -13.06 11.99
C GLU A 2 -8.80 -13.02 10.67
N THR A 3 -7.87 -13.95 10.45
CA THR A 3 -6.98 -13.94 9.28
C THR A 3 -7.76 -13.95 7.94
N SER A 4 -8.86 -14.70 7.89
CA SER A 4 -9.74 -14.73 6.71
C SER A 4 -10.41 -13.38 6.43
N ASP A 5 -10.73 -12.61 7.47
CA ASP A 5 -11.32 -11.28 7.32
C ASP A 5 -10.28 -10.28 6.83
N LEU A 6 -9.04 -10.39 7.33
CA LEU A 6 -7.93 -9.55 6.89
C LEU A 6 -7.59 -9.80 5.41
N GLN A 7 -7.55 -11.06 4.99
CA GLN A 7 -7.33 -11.44 3.60
C GLN A 7 -8.40 -10.82 2.69
N ALA A 8 -9.68 -11.04 3.00
CA ALA A 8 -10.79 -10.54 2.17
C ALA A 8 -10.82 -9.01 2.09
N GLU A 9 -10.50 -8.32 3.18
CA GLU A 9 -10.45 -6.86 3.19
C GLU A 9 -9.25 -6.30 2.39
N LEU A 10 -8.09 -6.97 2.43
CA LEU A 10 -6.93 -6.62 1.59
C LEU A 10 -7.27 -6.74 0.09
N GLU A 11 -7.91 -7.84 -0.29
CA GLU A 11 -8.36 -8.07 -1.67
C GLU A 11 -9.37 -7.01 -2.12
N ARG A 12 -10.39 -6.72 -1.28
CA ARG A 12 -11.39 -5.69 -1.56
C ARG A 12 -10.74 -4.32 -1.77
N ARG A 13 -9.82 -3.93 -0.89
CA ARG A 13 -9.16 -2.62 -0.94
C ARG A 13 -8.25 -2.47 -2.14
N ALA A 14 -7.48 -3.51 -2.47
CA ALA A 14 -6.68 -3.55 -3.69
C ALA A 14 -7.57 -3.49 -4.95
N ALA A 15 -8.74 -4.13 -4.94
CA ALA A 15 -9.69 -4.03 -6.05
C ALA A 15 -10.20 -2.60 -6.24
N LEU A 16 -10.60 -1.92 -5.16
CA LEU A 16 -11.04 -0.51 -5.19
C LEU A 16 -9.94 0.43 -5.69
N ASP A 17 -8.71 0.22 -5.22
CA ASP A 17 -7.51 0.91 -5.65
C ASP A 17 -7.30 0.80 -7.17
N GLN A 18 -7.31 -0.43 -7.69
CA GLN A 18 -7.10 -0.70 -9.11
C GLN A 18 -8.28 -0.20 -9.96
N GLU A 19 -9.52 -0.30 -9.48
CA GLU A 19 -10.69 0.24 -10.16
C GLU A 19 -10.61 1.76 -10.30
N ALA A 20 -10.30 2.48 -9.22
CA ALA A 20 -10.14 3.93 -9.23
C ALA A 20 -9.03 4.36 -10.21
N ARG A 21 -7.90 3.63 -10.24
CA ARG A 21 -6.81 3.90 -11.20
C ARG A 21 -7.19 3.58 -12.64
N ARG A 22 -7.90 2.49 -12.91
CA ARG A 22 -8.38 2.14 -14.26
C ARG A 22 -9.36 3.17 -14.80
N ALA A 23 -10.18 3.78 -13.94
CA ALA A 23 -11.10 4.84 -14.34
C ALA A 23 -10.38 6.12 -14.84
N VAL A 24 -9.10 6.29 -14.50
CA VAL A 24 -8.26 7.41 -14.95
C VAL A 24 -7.17 6.99 -15.95
N ASP A 25 -7.06 5.69 -16.27
CA ASP A 25 -6.05 5.15 -17.21
C ASP A 25 -6.36 5.58 -18.66
N GLY A 26 -5.33 5.96 -19.42
CA GLY A 26 -5.45 6.47 -20.79
C GLY A 26 -5.72 7.96 -20.95
N TRP A 27 -5.72 8.75 -19.88
CA TRP A 27 -6.01 10.19 -19.93
C TRP A 27 -4.74 11.03 -19.73
N SER A 28 -4.12 11.43 -20.85
CA SER A 28 -2.91 12.25 -20.86
C SER A 28 -3.22 13.74 -21.03
N GLY A 29 -3.04 14.49 -19.95
CA GLY A 29 -2.86 15.94 -20.00
C GLY A 29 -3.98 16.76 -19.35
N ASP A 30 -3.63 17.36 -18.21
CA ASP A 30 -4.30 18.49 -17.53
C ASP A 30 -5.54 18.14 -16.68
N PRO A 31 -5.42 18.10 -15.33
CA PRO A 31 -6.30 17.35 -14.47
C PRO A 31 -7.72 17.91 -14.46
N ARG A 32 -8.71 17.05 -14.66
CA ARG A 32 -9.88 17.20 -13.80
C ARG A 32 -9.40 16.79 -12.42
N THR A 33 -9.10 17.76 -11.56
CA THR A 33 -8.78 17.54 -10.15
C THR A 33 -9.73 16.50 -9.54
N GLU A 34 -11.02 16.60 -9.90
CA GLU A 34 -12.12 15.71 -9.51
C GLU A 34 -11.93 14.21 -9.85
N LEU A 35 -11.26 13.85 -10.96
CA LEU A 35 -11.04 12.44 -11.32
C LEU A 35 -9.93 11.79 -10.49
N TRP A 36 -8.88 12.56 -10.19
CA TRP A 36 -7.82 12.12 -9.29
C TRP A 36 -8.24 12.20 -7.82
N ASP A 37 -9.25 13.01 -7.48
CA ASP A 37 -9.79 13.07 -6.12
C ASP A 37 -10.31 11.71 -5.66
N VAL A 38 -10.95 10.93 -6.54
CA VAL A 38 -11.37 9.55 -6.23
C VAL A 38 -10.17 8.65 -5.88
N VAL A 39 -9.11 8.69 -6.68
CA VAL A 39 -7.90 7.90 -6.40
C VAL A 39 -7.27 8.35 -5.08
N ASN A 40 -7.18 9.66 -4.85
CA ASN A 40 -6.63 10.23 -3.62
C ASN A 40 -7.45 9.87 -2.38
N GLU A 41 -8.77 9.83 -2.50
CA GLU A 41 -9.67 9.42 -1.41
C GLU A 41 -9.49 7.93 -1.08
N VAL A 42 -9.37 7.08 -2.11
CA VAL A 42 -9.11 5.64 -1.95
C VAL A 42 -7.73 5.41 -1.32
N ASP A 43 -6.68 6.07 -1.81
CA ASP A 43 -5.32 5.97 -1.27
C ASP A 43 -5.29 6.42 0.21
N ALA A 44 -5.96 7.53 0.55
CA ALA A 44 -6.04 8.02 1.92
C ALA A 44 -6.83 7.08 2.84
N ASP A 45 -7.93 6.49 2.36
CA ASP A 45 -8.68 5.52 3.14
C ASP A 45 -7.89 4.22 3.36
N ASN A 46 -7.27 3.72 2.31
CA ASN A 46 -6.41 2.53 2.37
C ASN A 46 -5.22 2.74 3.30
N THR A 47 -4.58 3.91 3.25
CA THR A 47 -3.48 4.25 4.15
C THR A 47 -3.93 4.26 5.61
N ARG A 48 -5.04 4.95 5.92
CA ARG A 48 -5.60 4.99 7.29
C ARG A 48 -5.97 3.60 7.80
N TRP A 49 -6.54 2.75 6.95
CA TRP A 49 -6.90 1.40 7.34
C TRP A 49 -5.67 0.53 7.54
N LEU A 50 -4.71 0.54 6.61
CA LEU A 50 -3.50 -0.25 6.71
C LEU A 50 -2.68 0.15 7.93
N LEU A 51 -2.62 1.46 8.25
CA LEU A 51 -2.00 1.96 9.47
C LEU A 51 -2.57 1.28 10.72
N LYS A 52 -3.90 1.22 10.85
CA LYS A 52 -4.55 0.53 11.98
C LYS A 52 -4.14 -0.94 12.04
N VAL A 53 -4.22 -1.65 10.91
CA VAL A 53 -3.85 -3.07 10.83
C VAL A 53 -2.42 -3.28 11.30
N VAL A 54 -1.46 -2.52 10.75
CA VAL A 54 -0.05 -2.74 11.07
C VAL A 54 0.31 -2.30 12.48
N THR A 55 -0.40 -1.34 13.06
CA THR A 55 -0.21 -0.94 14.47
C THR A 55 -0.73 -1.98 15.46
N GLU A 56 -1.80 -2.70 15.11
CA GLU A 56 -2.42 -3.70 15.99
C GLU A 56 -1.84 -5.10 15.81
N HIS A 57 -1.48 -5.46 14.58
CA HIS A 57 -1.17 -6.83 14.18
C HIS A 57 0.21 -6.99 13.52
N GLY A 58 0.93 -5.90 13.25
CA GLY A 58 2.16 -5.92 12.47
C GLY A 58 1.89 -6.06 10.96
N TRP A 59 2.97 -6.22 10.18
CA TRP A 59 2.86 -6.37 8.73
C TRP A 59 2.07 -7.65 8.36
N PRO A 60 1.14 -7.61 7.39
CA PRO A 60 0.48 -8.81 6.89
C PRO A 60 1.48 -9.78 6.26
N ARG A 61 1.77 -10.88 6.96
CA ARG A 61 2.76 -11.88 6.55
C ARG A 61 2.16 -12.87 5.55
N MET A 62 2.96 -13.31 4.58
CA MET A 62 2.54 -14.32 3.60
C MET A 62 2.05 -15.61 4.26
N SER A 63 2.67 -16.06 5.36
CA SER A 63 2.23 -17.27 6.07
C SER A 63 0.88 -17.14 6.77
N ASP A 64 0.47 -15.91 7.11
CA ASP A 64 -0.83 -15.65 7.73
C ASP A 64 -1.90 -15.45 6.65
N VAL A 65 -1.71 -14.50 5.74
CA VAL A 65 -2.78 -14.04 4.82
C VAL A 65 -2.67 -14.60 3.39
N GLY A 66 -1.61 -15.34 3.09
CA GLY A 66 -1.28 -15.78 1.73
C GLY A 66 -0.50 -14.73 0.93
N GLU A 67 0.15 -15.17 -0.14
CA GLU A 67 1.03 -14.32 -0.97
C GLU A 67 0.28 -13.19 -1.69
N GLU A 68 -0.95 -13.46 -2.16
CA GLU A 68 -1.78 -12.48 -2.86
C GLU A 68 -2.19 -11.33 -1.93
N ALA A 69 -2.70 -11.64 -0.74
CA ALA A 69 -3.08 -10.61 0.22
C ALA A 69 -1.87 -9.84 0.76
N ALA A 70 -0.73 -10.50 0.99
CA ALA A 70 0.51 -9.80 1.34
C ALA A 70 0.97 -8.85 0.22
N THR A 71 0.79 -9.23 -1.05
CA THR A 71 1.03 -8.36 -2.21
C THR A 71 0.05 -7.18 -2.24
N ASN A 72 -1.22 -7.41 -1.92
CA ASN A 72 -2.22 -6.35 -1.80
C ASN A 72 -1.88 -5.36 -0.67
N ALA A 73 -1.36 -5.84 0.48
CA ALA A 73 -0.88 -4.96 1.55
C ALA A 73 0.28 -4.07 1.09
N TRP A 74 1.22 -4.63 0.33
CA TRP A 74 2.28 -3.85 -0.31
C TRP A 74 1.71 -2.81 -1.27
N LEU A 75 0.73 -3.16 -2.11
CA LEU A 75 0.12 -2.24 -3.07
C LEU A 75 -0.48 -1.01 -2.37
N LEU A 76 -1.19 -1.22 -1.26
CA LEU A 76 -1.73 -0.13 -0.46
C LEU A 76 -0.62 0.76 0.12
N ALA A 77 0.46 0.18 0.65
CA ALA A 77 1.60 0.93 1.17
C ALA A 77 2.35 1.70 0.06
N GLN A 78 2.50 1.09 -1.11
CA GLN A 78 3.11 1.66 -2.30
C GLN A 78 2.42 2.95 -2.76
N HIS A 79 1.12 3.09 -2.47
CA HIS A 79 0.30 4.24 -2.85
C HIS A 79 0.05 5.26 -1.73
N ALA A 80 0.66 5.08 -0.55
CA ALA A 80 0.57 6.03 0.56
C ALA A 80 1.39 7.33 0.35
N ASP A 81 1.49 7.83 -0.88
CA ASP A 81 2.43 8.89 -1.28
C ASP A 81 2.17 10.24 -0.59
N LYS A 82 0.90 10.51 -0.27
CA LYS A 82 0.49 11.74 0.42
C LYS A 82 0.69 11.67 1.95
N GLN A 83 1.14 10.53 2.47
CA GLN A 83 1.38 10.27 3.89
C GLN A 83 2.80 9.70 4.08
N PRO A 84 3.85 10.51 3.90
CA PRO A 84 5.24 10.03 3.87
C PRO A 84 5.69 9.38 5.19
N GLU A 85 5.16 9.83 6.33
CA GLU A 85 5.46 9.23 7.64
C GLU A 85 4.87 7.81 7.76
N ASP A 86 3.62 7.63 7.32
CA ASP A 86 2.96 6.32 7.32
C ASP A 86 3.63 5.38 6.30
N GLN A 87 3.98 5.89 5.11
CA GLN A 87 4.70 5.12 4.09
C GLN A 87 6.07 4.65 4.59
N LEU A 88 6.78 5.48 5.35
CA LEU A 88 8.05 5.11 5.98
C LEU A 88 7.86 4.03 7.08
N LEU A 89 6.78 4.09 7.84
CA LEU A 89 6.43 3.04 8.80
C LEU A 89 6.16 1.72 8.09
N PHE A 90 5.35 1.73 7.03
CA PHE A 90 5.07 0.54 6.22
C PHE A 90 6.35 -0.06 5.65
N HIS A 91 7.24 0.77 5.12
CA HIS A 91 8.55 0.35 4.65
C HIS A 91 9.36 -0.38 5.73
N ARG A 92 9.45 0.17 6.95
CA ARG A 92 10.19 -0.46 8.05
C ARG A 92 9.59 -1.81 8.45
N LEU A 93 8.26 -1.91 8.49
CA LEU A 93 7.58 -3.15 8.86
C LEU A 93 7.70 -4.20 7.76
N MET A 94 7.59 -3.81 6.50
CA MET A 94 7.79 -4.69 5.36
C MET A 94 9.25 -5.15 5.26
N ALA A 95 10.23 -4.29 5.58
CA ALA A 95 11.65 -4.68 5.63
C ALA A 95 11.88 -5.86 6.60
N ALA A 96 11.35 -5.75 7.83
CA ALA A 96 11.44 -6.81 8.82
C ALA A 96 10.72 -8.10 8.37
N ALA A 97 9.56 -7.97 7.71
CA ALA A 97 8.86 -9.12 7.14
C ALA A 97 9.65 -9.76 5.99
N THR A 98 10.29 -8.97 5.11
CA THR A 98 11.13 -9.48 4.03
C THR A 98 12.37 -10.20 4.55
N GLU A 99 13.03 -9.68 5.60
CA GLU A 99 14.15 -10.38 6.28
C GLU A 99 13.71 -11.74 6.83
N ALA A 100 12.48 -11.83 7.33
CA ALA A 100 11.87 -13.08 7.78
C ALA A 100 11.34 -13.98 6.64
N SER A 101 11.52 -13.60 5.37
CA SER A 101 10.91 -14.27 4.19
C SER A 101 9.38 -14.32 4.22
N GLU A 102 8.75 -13.35 4.88
CA GLU A 102 7.30 -13.20 5.07
C GLU A 102 6.69 -12.07 4.23
N ALA A 103 7.50 -11.41 3.40
CA ALA A 103 7.05 -10.50 2.35
C ALA A 103 7.97 -10.60 1.12
N PRO A 104 7.45 -10.49 -0.12
CA PRO A 104 8.27 -10.62 -1.33
C PRO A 104 9.35 -9.54 -1.44
N SER A 105 10.62 -9.93 -1.51
CA SER A 105 11.76 -9.01 -1.57
C SER A 105 11.75 -8.07 -2.77
N ARG A 106 11.23 -8.54 -3.91
CA ARG A 106 11.03 -7.70 -5.11
C ARG A 106 10.10 -6.53 -4.85
N LEU A 107 8.99 -6.78 -4.15
CA LEU A 107 8.00 -5.74 -3.83
C LEU A 107 8.58 -4.74 -2.83
N PHE A 108 9.33 -5.23 -1.85
CA PHE A 108 10.04 -4.36 -0.91
C PHE A 108 10.98 -3.37 -1.63
N ALA A 109 11.74 -3.82 -2.63
CA ALA A 109 12.61 -2.94 -3.41
C ALA A 109 11.85 -1.82 -4.14
N TYR A 110 10.65 -2.09 -4.66
CA TYR A 110 9.80 -1.05 -5.26
C TYR A 110 9.29 -0.05 -4.23
N LEU A 111 8.91 -0.52 -3.03
CA LEU A 111 8.49 0.36 -1.95
C LEU A 111 9.65 1.24 -1.46
N GLU A 112 10.85 0.68 -1.36
CA GLU A 112 12.06 1.42 -1.02
C GLU A 112 12.34 2.55 -2.01
N ASP A 113 12.27 2.28 -3.31
CA ASP A 113 12.43 3.29 -4.36
C ASP A 113 11.37 4.40 -4.26
N ARG A 114 10.12 4.03 -3.97
CA ARG A 114 9.01 4.98 -3.81
C ARG A 114 9.18 5.88 -2.60
N VAL A 115 9.55 5.31 -1.46
CA VAL A 115 9.82 6.06 -0.22
C VAL A 115 10.95 7.06 -0.45
N ARG A 116 12.03 6.66 -1.12
CA ARG A 116 13.14 7.56 -1.46
C ARG A 116 12.71 8.69 -2.40
N THR A 117 11.83 8.39 -3.36
CA THR A 117 11.30 9.39 -4.28
C THR A 117 10.40 10.40 -3.56
N ASN A 118 9.56 9.95 -2.63
CA ASN A 118 8.60 10.81 -1.91
C ASN A 118 9.22 11.57 -0.74
N ALA A 119 10.25 11.03 -0.09
CA ALA A 119 10.96 11.69 1.00
C ALA A 119 11.77 12.92 0.54
N GLY A 120 11.93 13.10 -0.78
CA GLY A 120 12.78 14.14 -1.37
C GLY A 120 14.28 13.86 -1.16
N PRO A 121 15.17 14.65 -1.78
CA PRO A 121 16.59 14.54 -1.51
C PRO A 121 16.85 14.88 -0.04
N VAL A 122 17.47 13.94 0.67
CA VAL A 122 18.12 14.23 1.96
C VAL A 122 19.35 15.07 1.60
N ASP A 123 19.32 16.35 1.95
CA ASP A 123 20.42 17.30 1.76
C ASP A 123 21.70 16.84 2.50
#